data_AF-A0ABD4V6R8-F1
#
_entry.id   AF-A0ABD4V6R8-F1
#
_cell.length_a   1.000
_cell.length_b   1.000
_cell.length_c   1.000
_cell.angle_alpha   90.00
_cell.angle_beta   90.00
_cell.angle_gamma   90.00
#
_symmetry.space_group_name_H-M   'P 1'
#
loop_
_entity.id
_entity.type
_entity.pdbx_description
1 polymer ?
#
loop_
_entity_poly.entity_id
_entity_poly.type
_entity_poly.pdbx_seq_one_letter_code
_entity_poly.pdbx_strand_id
1 'polypeptide(L)'
;MQAARGRRAADRSVTSWANDHAASLRQLAGTITDLPDLPATAADALTALRDALGDSDPAQLLGPLSEAGPHLRPAHADLADRVTDIGRHTDEMRESEHRHRSSNGS
;
A
#
# COMPACT_ATOMS: atom_id res chain seq x y z
N MET A 1 -9.05 -14.81 23.38
CA MET A 1 -9.61 -13.70 22.55
C MET A 1 -8.67 -12.49 22.47
N GLN A 2 -7.42 -12.68 22.04
CA GLN A 2 -6.44 -11.59 21.83
C GLN A 2 -5.98 -11.48 20.35
N ALA A 3 -6.00 -12.59 19.59
CA ALA A 3 -5.64 -12.60 18.16
C ALA A 3 -6.46 -11.62 17.29
N ALA A 4 -7.77 -11.49 17.56
CA ALA A 4 -8.63 -10.55 16.83
C ALA A 4 -8.40 -9.07 17.23
N ARG A 5 -7.92 -8.79 18.45
CA ARG A 5 -7.64 -7.41 18.91
C ARG A 5 -6.33 -6.88 18.33
N GLY A 6 -5.34 -7.73 18.12
CA GLY A 6 -4.09 -7.38 17.44
C GLY A 6 -4.32 -6.93 15.99
N ARG A 7 -5.16 -7.68 15.26
CA ARG A 7 -5.48 -7.40 13.86
C ARG A 7 -6.14 -6.03 13.65
N ARG A 8 -7.12 -5.65 14.48
CA ARG A 8 -7.80 -4.33 14.35
C ARG A 8 -6.93 -3.13 14.73
N ALA A 9 -5.94 -3.34 15.61
CA ALA A 9 -5.02 -2.27 15.95
C ALA A 9 -4.06 -2.00 14.78
N ALA A 10 -3.47 -3.06 14.22
CA ALA A 10 -2.60 -2.94 13.04
C ALA A 10 -3.32 -2.34 11.83
N ASP A 11 -4.60 -2.66 11.67
CA ASP A 11 -5.46 -2.09 10.61
C ASP A 11 -5.60 -0.57 10.73
N ARG A 12 -5.97 -0.07 11.93
CA ARG A 12 -6.13 1.37 12.18
C ARG A 12 -4.87 2.18 11.91
N SER A 13 -3.72 1.60 12.21
CA SER A 13 -2.45 2.30 12.06
C SER A 13 -2.02 2.41 10.61
N VAL A 14 -2.32 1.39 9.81
CA VAL A 14 -2.16 1.48 8.36
C VAL A 14 -3.13 2.45 7.75
N THR A 15 -4.39 2.49 8.22
CA THR A 15 -5.33 3.53 7.81
C THR A 15 -4.80 4.93 8.16
N SER A 16 -4.29 5.14 9.37
CA SER A 16 -3.73 6.44 9.79
C SER A 16 -2.55 6.86 8.91
N TRP A 17 -1.58 5.95 8.71
CA TRP A 17 -0.44 6.20 7.85
C TRP A 17 -0.84 6.48 6.40
N ALA A 18 -1.78 5.70 5.85
CA ALA A 18 -2.26 5.90 4.49
C ALA A 18 -2.96 7.25 4.34
N ASN A 19 -3.66 7.71 5.37
CA ASN A 19 -4.26 9.04 5.41
C ASN A 19 -3.19 10.14 5.45
N ASP A 20 -2.13 9.98 6.24
CA ASP A 20 -1.01 10.93 6.26
C ASP A 20 -0.23 10.97 4.93
N HIS A 21 -0.15 9.83 4.23
CA HIS A 21 0.56 9.68 2.95
C HIS A 21 -0.35 9.72 1.72
N ALA A 22 -1.60 10.15 1.89
CA ALA A 22 -2.65 9.98 0.90
C ALA A 22 -2.35 10.65 -0.45
N ALA A 23 -1.73 11.84 -0.43
CA ALA A 23 -1.34 12.56 -1.64
C ALA A 23 -0.27 11.80 -2.43
N SER A 24 0.75 11.25 -1.75
CA SER A 24 1.82 10.47 -2.35
C SER A 24 1.31 9.16 -2.95
N LEU A 25 0.38 8.48 -2.26
CA LEU A 25 -0.25 7.25 -2.75
C LEU A 25 -1.08 7.52 -4.01
N ARG A 26 -1.91 8.57 -4.00
CA ARG A 26 -2.72 8.96 -5.15
C ARG A 26 -1.87 9.40 -6.34
N GLN A 27 -0.79 10.14 -6.09
CA GLN A 27 0.16 10.52 -7.14
C GLN A 27 0.78 9.29 -7.80
N LEU A 28 1.25 8.32 -7.00
CA LEU A 28 1.88 7.11 -7.51
C LEU A 28 0.88 6.25 -8.30
N ALA A 29 -0.33 6.07 -7.78
CA ALA A 29 -1.39 5.36 -8.47
C ALA A 29 -1.74 6.03 -9.81
N GLY A 30 -1.88 7.36 -9.82
CA GLY A 30 -2.10 8.13 -11.05
C GLY A 30 -0.99 7.90 -12.08
N THR A 31 0.28 8.03 -11.68
CA THR A 31 1.43 7.75 -12.55
C THR A 31 1.36 6.34 -13.14
N ILE A 32 1.10 5.32 -12.31
CA ILE A 32 1.03 3.92 -12.78
C ILE A 32 -0.13 3.71 -13.77
N THR A 33 -1.29 4.32 -13.53
CA THR A 33 -2.47 4.17 -14.41
C THR A 33 -2.36 4.87 -15.75
N ASP A 34 -1.41 5.80 -15.90
CA ASP A 34 -1.12 6.55 -17.12
C ASP A 34 -0.01 5.89 -17.97
N LEU A 35 0.65 4.84 -17.45
CA LEU A 35 1.71 4.15 -18.19
C LEU A 35 1.13 3.43 -19.42
N PRO A 36 1.60 3.73 -20.65
CA PRO A 36 1.07 3.13 -21.88
C PRO A 36 1.56 1.69 -22.11
N ASP A 37 2.69 1.30 -21.49
CA ASP A 37 3.45 0.11 -21.86
C ASP A 37 3.35 -1.03 -20.84
N LEU A 38 2.22 -1.14 -20.14
CA LEU A 38 2.00 -2.21 -19.16
C LEU A 38 1.48 -3.51 -19.82
N PRO A 39 1.93 -4.68 -19.33
CA PRO A 39 1.45 -5.96 -19.84
C PRO A 39 -0.03 -6.14 -19.54
N ALA A 40 -0.75 -6.89 -20.38
CA ALA A 40 -2.17 -7.19 -20.18
C ALA A 40 -2.47 -7.89 -18.84
N THR A 41 -1.48 -8.58 -18.26
CA THR A 41 -1.58 -9.19 -16.93
C THR A 41 -1.71 -8.18 -15.79
N ALA A 42 -1.39 -6.90 -16.03
CA ALA A 42 -1.58 -5.82 -15.06
C ALA A 42 -2.99 -5.20 -15.10
N ALA A 43 -3.85 -5.60 -16.04
CA ALA A 43 -5.15 -4.96 -16.28
C ALA A 43 -6.05 -4.93 -15.04
N ASP A 44 -6.07 -6.02 -14.26
CA ASP A 44 -6.87 -6.12 -13.04
C ASP A 44 -6.35 -5.16 -11.97
N ALA A 45 -5.02 -5.13 -11.75
CA ALA A 45 -4.38 -4.21 -10.80
C ALA A 45 -4.61 -2.74 -11.20
N LEU A 46 -4.56 -2.42 -12.50
CA LEU A 46 -4.84 -1.07 -13.00
C LEU A 46 -6.31 -0.67 -12.83
N THR A 47 -7.24 -1.61 -12.99
CA THR A 47 -8.66 -1.38 -12.73
C THR A 47 -8.89 -1.10 -11.25
N ALA A 48 -8.33 -1.94 -10.38
CA ALA A 48 -8.42 -1.74 -8.94
C ALA A 48 -7.76 -0.44 -8.46
N LEU A 49 -6.66 -0.01 -9.08
CA LEU A 49 -6.05 1.31 -8.83
C LEU A 49 -6.99 2.45 -9.22
N ARG A 50 -7.64 2.38 -10.38
CA ARG A 50 -8.58 3.41 -10.84
C ARG A 50 -9.81 3.49 -9.94
N ASP A 51 -10.33 2.36 -9.51
CA ASP A 51 -11.44 2.30 -8.57
C ASP A 51 -11.05 2.91 -7.21
N ALA A 52 -9.89 2.53 -6.67
CA ALA A 52 -9.38 3.05 -5.40
C ALA A 52 -9.01 4.55 -5.46
N LEU A 53 -8.62 5.07 -6.62
CA LEU A 53 -8.40 6.52 -6.82
C LEU A 53 -9.69 7.33 -6.68
N GLY A 54 -10.84 6.73 -6.99
CA GLY A 54 -12.17 7.32 -6.77
C GLY A 54 -12.66 7.21 -5.32
N ASP A 55 -11.98 6.42 -4.48
CA ASP A 55 -12.36 6.22 -3.08
C ASP A 55 -11.77 7.32 -2.17
N SER A 56 -12.49 7.57 -1.07
CA SER A 56 -12.05 8.49 -0.02
C SER A 56 -10.94 7.87 0.84
N ASP A 57 -10.92 6.54 1.01
CA ASP A 57 -9.95 5.82 1.82
C ASP A 57 -8.65 5.52 1.03
N PRO A 58 -7.53 6.22 1.32
CA PRO A 58 -6.26 5.95 0.66
C PRO A 58 -5.64 4.60 1.02
N ALA A 59 -6.08 3.93 2.10
CA ALA A 59 -5.58 2.60 2.44
C ALA A 59 -5.95 1.56 1.36
N GLN A 60 -7.03 1.81 0.61
CA GLN A 60 -7.47 0.96 -0.50
C GLN A 60 -6.50 0.96 -1.68
N LEU A 61 -5.60 1.95 -1.78
CA LEU A 61 -4.57 2.00 -2.83
C LEU A 61 -3.43 1.00 -2.58
N LEU A 62 -3.19 0.60 -1.32
CA LEU A 62 -2.01 -0.21 -0.96
C LEU A 62 -2.03 -1.62 -1.57
N GLY A 63 -3.20 -2.26 -1.62
CA GLY A 63 -3.36 -3.58 -2.24
C GLY A 63 -3.06 -3.55 -3.74
N PRO A 64 -3.79 -2.74 -4.53
CA PRO A 64 -3.57 -2.60 -5.97
C PRO A 64 -2.16 -2.11 -6.34
N LEU A 65 -1.56 -1.21 -5.53
CA LEU A 65 -0.17 -0.79 -5.73
C LEU A 65 0.79 -1.98 -5.61
N SER A 66 0.62 -2.80 -4.56
CA SER A 66 1.45 -4.00 -4.34
C SER A 66 1.30 -5.03 -5.46
N GLU A 67 0.09 -5.20 -5.98
CA GLU A 67 -0.22 -6.08 -7.11
C GLU A 67 0.38 -5.56 -8.43
N ALA A 68 0.42 -4.24 -8.65
CA ALA A 68 1.03 -3.65 -9.83
C ALA A 68 2.57 -3.77 -9.85
N GLY A 69 3.22 -3.80 -8.68
CA GLY A 69 4.68 -3.82 -8.52
C GLY A 69 5.43 -4.84 -9.41
N PRO A 70 5.07 -6.13 -9.38
CA PRO A 70 5.67 -7.16 -10.22
C PRO A 70 5.58 -6.88 -11.73
N HIS A 71 4.48 -6.25 -12.18
CA HIS A 71 4.26 -5.93 -13.59
C HIS A 71 5.08 -4.71 -14.05
N LEU A 72 5.53 -3.87 -13.11
CA LEU A 72 6.37 -2.71 -13.40
C LEU A 72 7.84 -3.09 -13.59
N ARG A 73 8.34 -4.15 -12.95
CA ARG A 73 9.78 -4.52 -13.01
C ARG A 73 10.39 -4.61 -14.42
N PRO A 74 9.70 -5.16 -15.44
CA PRO A 74 10.30 -5.30 -16.78
C PRO A 74 10.56 -3.98 -17.50
N ALA A 75 9.72 -2.96 -17.28
CA ALA A 75 9.76 -1.69 -18.04
C ALA A 75 10.02 -0.45 -17.16
N HIS A 76 9.73 -0.53 -15.87
CA HIS A 76 9.70 0.58 -14.91
C HIS A 76 10.23 0.13 -13.54
N ALA A 77 11.48 -0.34 -13.49
CA ALA A 77 12.10 -0.86 -12.26
C ALA A 77 12.10 0.16 -11.10
N ASP A 78 12.33 1.45 -11.38
CA ASP A 78 12.30 2.51 -10.36
C ASP A 78 10.92 2.66 -9.68
N LEU A 79 9.84 2.51 -10.46
CA LEU A 79 8.47 2.54 -9.92
C LEU A 79 8.17 1.28 -9.11
N ALA A 80 8.64 0.12 -9.57
CA ALA A 80 8.51 -1.13 -8.82
C ALA A 80 9.22 -1.07 -7.46
N ASP A 81 10.43 -0.50 -7.42
CA ASP A 81 11.19 -0.33 -6.18
C ASP A 81 10.52 0.67 -5.24
N ARG A 82 9.96 1.78 -5.78
CA ARG A 82 9.20 2.75 -4.97
C ARG A 82 7.92 2.16 -4.37
N VAL A 83 7.18 1.35 -5.13
CA VAL A 83 6.02 0.59 -4.62
C VAL A 83 6.46 -0.37 -3.50
N THR A 84 7.56 -1.09 -3.72
CA THR A 84 8.09 -2.03 -2.73
C THR A 84 8.53 -1.32 -1.44
N ASP A 85 9.16 -0.16 -1.58
CA ASP A 85 9.62 0.63 -0.44
C ASP A 85 8.46 1.17 0.40
N ILE A 86 7.39 1.62 -0.24
CA ILE A 86 6.15 2.01 0.44
C ILE A 86 5.52 0.82 1.19
N GLY A 87 5.46 -0.36 0.55
CA GLY A 87 4.96 -1.57 1.19
C GLY A 87 5.79 -1.95 2.43
N ARG A 88 7.11 -1.91 2.31
CA ARG A 88 8.04 -2.19 3.42
C ARG A 88 7.87 -1.18 4.56
N HIS A 89 7.79 0.10 4.25
CA HIS A 89 7.59 1.15 5.26
C HIS A 89 6.27 0.96 6.03
N THR A 90 5.22 0.52 5.32
CA THR A 90 3.92 0.20 5.93
C THR A 90 4.04 -1.00 6.88
N ASP A 91 4.78 -2.04 6.49
CA ASP A 91 5.00 -3.25 7.31
C ASP A 91 5.90 -2.98 8.53
N GLU A 92 6.95 -2.17 8.36
CA GLU A 92 7.82 -1.71 9.45
C GLU A 92 7.04 -0.91 10.50
N MET A 93 6.04 -0.13 10.08
CA MET A 93 5.18 0.62 10.98
C MET A 93 4.26 -0.31 11.78
N ARG A 94 3.65 -1.30 11.10
CA ARG A 94 2.88 -2.35 11.80
C ARG A 94 3.74 -3.04 12.86
N GLU A 95 4.97 -3.41 12.52
CA GLU A 95 5.87 -4.12 13.43
C GLU A 95 6.33 -3.24 14.61
N SER A 96 6.61 -1.96 14.36
CA SER A 96 7.06 -1.01 15.38
C SER A 96 5.98 -0.74 16.42
N GLU A 97 4.71 -0.67 16.02
CA GLU A 97 3.61 -0.58 16.97
C GLU A 97 3.35 -1.88 17.75
N HIS A 98 3.55 -3.03 17.09
CA HIS A 98 3.51 -4.31 17.77
C HIS A 98 4.60 -4.40 18.86
N ARG A 99 5.80 -3.85 18.61
CA ARG A 99 6.90 -3.77 19.58
C ARG A 99 6.60 -2.81 20.75
N HIS A 100 6.12 -1.59 20.48
CA HIS A 100 5.77 -0.63 21.54
C HIS A 100 4.71 -1.15 22.52
N ARG A 101 3.80 -2.02 22.06
CA ARG A 101 2.80 -2.63 22.93
C ARG A 101 3.38 -3.72 23.84
N SER A 102 4.37 -4.46 23.36
CA SER A 102 5.05 -5.49 24.16
C SER A 102 5.92 -4.89 25.27
N SER A 103 6.44 -3.66 25.09
CA SER A 103 7.24 -2.96 26.11
C SER A 103 6.39 -2.24 27.18
N ASN A 104 5.11 -1.96 26.92
CA ASN A 104 4.22 -1.29 27.88
C ASN A 104 3.34 -2.27 28.68
N GLY A 105 3.72 -3.55 28.74
CA GLY A 105 2.99 -4.62 29.43
C GLY A 105 3.81 -5.41 30.45
N SER A 106 4.98 -4.90 30.90
CA SER A 106 5.80 -5.51 31.95
C SER A 106 5.56 -4.88 33.32
#